data_AF-A0A8H4L0C8-F1
#
_entry.id   AF-A0A8H4L0C8-F1
#
_cell.length_a   1.000
_cell.length_b   1.000
_cell.length_c   1.000
_cell.angle_alpha   90.00
_cell.angle_beta   90.00
_cell.angle_gamma   90.00
#
_symmetry.space_group_name_H-M   'P 1'
#
loop_
_entity.id
_entity.type
_entity.pdbx_description
1 polymer ?
#
loop_
_entity_poly.entity_id
_entity_poly.type
_entity_poly.pdbx_seq_one_letter_code
_entity_poly.pdbx_strand_id
1 'polypeptide(L)'
;MSRNSGKPVTYNGSYSTDLIAEKSLGFIDETVQGSRPFFLGIAPVASHSDVHFTGEDDANGIPEVVTSPPFPAERHKDMFADVVVPRTPHFNPEKPSGVYWVRDLPRLNQTHIEFNDWYYRQRLRSLQSADEMIEALVQKLEEHAILDNTYIVFTTDNGFHVGQHRLQPGKYCPFEEDVHIPLLIRGPGVAENERAEIVTTHTDLAATFLSMAQGKLREDFDGERIPLTKDGIVPAKGDRYEHVQVEYWGFALSESKYRYEGRRIPNNTYKALRVIGEHYNIYYSIWCKTDPYQLHNIYPSSDSENMELSSFLDRPISAVLDRLDALTMVLKTCRAEGCVKPWKLLHPNGKVSNLREAMHPKFDEFYKRKIPNVKYDHCAEGYFLELEGPRFDSSMSFMHFT
;
A
#
# COMPACT_ATOMS: atom_id res chain seq x y z
N MET A 1 8.32 11.83 23.02
CA MET A 1 8.33 12.90 21.99
C MET A 1 9.43 13.90 22.31
N SER A 2 10.09 14.48 21.31
CA SER A 2 11.02 15.60 21.47
C SER A 2 10.44 16.86 20.85
N ARG A 3 10.97 18.03 21.23
CA ARG A 3 10.62 19.33 20.65
C ARG A 3 11.90 20.06 20.27
N ASN A 4 11.98 20.61 19.05
CA ASN A 4 13.13 21.37 18.52
C ASN A 4 14.48 20.69 18.77
N SER A 5 14.59 19.41 18.38
CA SER A 5 15.79 18.57 18.62
C SER A 5 16.20 18.42 20.09
N GLY A 6 15.32 18.75 21.02
CA GLY A 6 15.50 18.49 22.45
C GLY A 6 15.50 16.99 22.77
N LYS A 7 15.87 16.65 24.01
CA LYS A 7 15.86 15.25 24.47
C LYS A 7 14.44 14.68 24.39
N PRO A 8 14.27 13.42 23.94
CA PRO A 8 12.97 12.75 24.01
C PRO A 8 12.45 12.71 25.45
N VAL A 9 11.18 13.08 25.62
CA VAL A 9 10.43 13.02 26.88
C VAL A 9 9.41 11.87 26.79
N THR A 10 9.31 11.10 27.86
CA THR A 10 8.32 10.04 28.05
C THR A 10 7.13 10.57 28.84
N TYR A 11 5.92 10.26 28.39
CA TYR A 11 4.66 10.72 28.97
C TYR A 11 3.88 9.52 29.51
N ASN A 12 4.22 9.08 30.72
CA ASN A 12 3.58 7.92 31.34
C ASN A 12 2.13 8.21 31.70
N GLY A 13 1.22 7.27 31.38
CA GLY A 13 -0.21 7.39 31.67
C GLY A 13 -1.00 8.24 30.68
N SER A 14 -0.35 8.84 29.67
CA SER A 14 -1.02 9.55 28.58
C SER A 14 -1.45 8.59 27.47
N TYR A 15 -2.63 8.80 26.91
CA TYR A 15 -3.05 8.08 25.71
C TYR A 15 -2.34 8.66 24.48
N SER A 16 -1.72 7.79 23.67
CA SER A 16 -0.80 8.20 22.60
C SER A 16 -1.44 9.17 21.60
N THR A 17 -2.65 8.87 21.13
CA THR A 17 -3.37 9.74 20.18
C THR A 17 -3.70 11.10 20.78
N ASP A 18 -4.12 11.14 22.05
CA ASP A 18 -4.46 12.40 22.75
C ASP A 18 -3.22 13.29 22.91
N LEU A 19 -2.07 12.69 23.24
CA LEU A 19 -0.81 13.41 23.32
C LEU A 19 -0.38 13.95 21.95
N ILE A 20 -0.53 13.17 20.88
CA ILE A 20 -0.24 13.62 19.51
C ILE A 20 -1.16 14.77 19.11
N ALA A 21 -2.45 14.69 19.44
CA ALA A 21 -3.42 15.74 19.22
C ALA A 21 -2.99 17.03 19.96
N GLU A 22 -2.73 16.96 21.27
CA GLU A 22 -2.31 18.11 22.07
C GLU A 22 -1.07 18.81 21.48
N LYS A 23 -0.04 18.04 21.09
CA LYS A 23 1.17 18.62 20.49
C LYS A 23 0.94 19.21 19.11
N SER A 24 0.07 18.61 18.31
CA SER A 24 -0.27 19.10 16.97
C SER A 24 -1.04 20.42 17.04
N LEU A 25 -2.04 20.50 17.94
CA LEU A 25 -2.83 21.72 18.15
C LEU A 25 -1.97 22.84 18.74
N GLY A 26 -1.12 22.53 19.72
CA GLY A 26 -0.18 23.51 20.28
C GLY A 26 0.83 24.03 19.25
N PHE A 27 1.26 23.20 18.29
CA PHE A 27 2.09 23.66 17.17
C PHE A 27 1.34 24.67 16.28
N ILE A 28 0.05 24.46 16.03
CA ILE A 28 -0.77 25.42 15.27
C ILE A 28 -0.85 26.74 16.04
N ASP A 29 -1.19 26.71 17.33
CA ASP A 29 -1.29 27.92 18.17
C ASP A 29 0.00 28.76 18.17
N GLU A 30 1.16 28.11 18.10
CA GLU A 30 2.46 28.77 18.02
C GLU A 30 2.76 29.32 16.62
N THR A 31 2.47 28.55 15.57
CA THR A 31 2.83 28.92 14.20
C THR A 31 1.97 30.03 13.63
N VAL A 32 0.70 30.13 14.04
CA VAL A 32 -0.20 31.22 13.64
C VAL A 32 0.20 32.59 14.18
N GLN A 33 1.08 32.65 15.19
CA GLN A 33 1.67 33.92 15.65
C GLN A 33 2.72 34.47 14.66
N GLY A 34 3.23 33.63 13.77
CA GLY A 34 4.16 34.00 12.71
C GLY A 34 3.47 34.24 11.37
N SER A 35 4.26 34.68 10.37
CA SER A 35 3.80 34.88 8.99
C SER A 35 4.30 33.83 8.01
N ARG A 36 5.09 32.85 8.48
CA ARG A 36 5.67 31.82 7.63
C ARG A 36 4.66 30.69 7.39
N PRO A 37 4.54 30.16 6.16
CA PRO A 37 3.79 28.94 5.93
C PRO A 37 4.41 27.79 6.73
N PHE A 38 3.58 26.88 7.20
CA PHE A 38 3.99 25.70 7.96
C PHE A 38 3.66 24.40 7.21
N PHE A 39 4.35 23.33 7.60
CA PHE A 39 4.03 21.96 7.25
C PHE A 39 3.94 21.16 8.55
N LEU A 40 2.84 20.45 8.75
CA LEU A 40 2.58 19.65 9.94
C LEU A 40 2.23 18.22 9.52
N GLY A 41 3.07 17.26 9.91
CA GLY A 41 2.77 15.84 9.80
C GLY A 41 2.24 15.31 11.12
N ILE A 42 1.04 14.74 11.12
CA ILE A 42 0.40 14.13 12.29
C ILE A 42 0.28 12.63 12.04
N ALA A 43 0.97 11.82 12.84
CA ALA A 43 1.06 10.38 12.64
C ALA A 43 0.69 9.63 13.93
N PRO A 44 -0.62 9.49 14.24
CA PRO A 44 -1.08 8.69 15.37
C PRO A 44 -0.77 7.21 15.16
N VAL A 45 -0.52 6.48 16.26
CA VAL A 45 -0.33 5.02 16.22
C VAL A 45 -1.66 4.29 16.03
N ALA A 46 -2.78 4.88 16.47
CA ALA A 46 -4.11 4.31 16.25
C ALA A 46 -4.37 4.11 14.74
N SER A 47 -4.86 2.96 14.26
CA SER A 47 -5.39 1.79 14.98
C SER A 47 -4.46 0.56 14.90
N HIS A 48 -3.15 0.78 14.98
CA HIS A 48 -2.13 -0.28 14.94
C HIS A 48 -2.21 -1.20 16.16
N SER A 49 -1.82 -2.47 15.99
CA SER A 49 -1.55 -3.39 17.11
C SER A 49 -0.58 -2.78 18.11
N ASP A 50 -0.70 -3.15 19.38
CA ASP A 50 0.42 -2.90 20.30
C ASP A 50 1.53 -3.91 20.03
N VAL A 51 2.77 -3.44 20.05
CA VAL A 51 3.95 -4.25 19.73
C VAL A 51 4.90 -4.22 20.92
N HIS A 52 5.12 -5.38 21.53
CA HIS A 52 6.06 -5.55 22.63
C HIS A 52 7.28 -6.33 22.15
N PHE A 53 8.45 -5.72 22.25
CA PHE A 53 9.72 -6.42 22.09
C PHE A 53 9.97 -7.27 23.32
N THR A 54 10.26 -8.57 23.15
CA THR A 54 10.51 -9.49 24.27
C THR A 54 11.88 -9.25 24.91
N GLY A 55 12.79 -8.59 24.18
CA GLY A 55 14.19 -8.44 24.56
C GLY A 55 15.06 -9.64 24.19
N GLU A 56 14.48 -10.64 23.54
CA GLU A 56 15.15 -11.79 22.96
C GLU A 56 15.17 -11.63 21.42
N ASP A 57 16.19 -12.18 20.78
CA ASP A 57 16.25 -12.30 19.33
C ASP A 57 15.78 -13.69 18.90
N ASP A 58 15.15 -13.79 17.74
CA ASP A 58 14.83 -15.07 17.13
C ASP A 58 16.10 -15.78 16.60
N ALA A 59 15.92 -16.98 16.04
CA ALA A 59 17.03 -17.80 15.53
C ALA A 59 17.86 -17.12 14.42
N ASN A 60 17.38 -16.02 13.82
CA ASN A 60 18.08 -15.24 12.81
C ASN A 60 18.67 -13.93 13.36
N GLY A 61 18.63 -13.71 14.67
CA GLY A 61 19.17 -12.49 15.30
C GLY A 61 18.25 -11.27 15.16
N ILE A 62 16.95 -11.49 14.93
CA ILE A 62 15.99 -10.42 14.78
C ILE A 62 15.14 -10.33 16.06
N PRO A 63 14.95 -9.15 16.65
CA PRO A 63 14.17 -8.99 17.89
C PRO A 63 12.80 -9.65 17.80
N GLU A 64 12.50 -10.54 18.73
CA GLU A 64 11.19 -11.19 18.82
C GLU A 64 10.16 -10.18 19.35
N VAL A 65 8.98 -10.22 18.74
CA VAL A 65 7.88 -9.31 19.05
C VAL A 65 6.62 -10.09 19.35
N VAL A 66 5.91 -9.65 20.39
CA VAL A 66 4.55 -10.11 20.70
C VAL A 66 3.61 -8.95 20.41
N THR A 67 2.60 -9.22 19.60
CA THR A 67 1.57 -8.24 19.28
C THR A 67 0.32 -8.48 20.11
N SER A 68 -0.34 -7.38 20.49
CA SER A 68 -1.70 -7.44 21.01
C SER A 68 -2.61 -6.50 20.22
N PRO A 69 -3.94 -6.69 20.29
CA PRO A 69 -4.88 -5.81 19.60
C PRO A 69 -4.70 -4.35 20.01
N PRO A 70 -5.14 -3.38 19.18
CA PRO A 70 -5.01 -1.97 19.53
C PRO A 70 -5.71 -1.66 20.85
N PHE A 71 -5.07 -0.84 21.67
CA PHE A 71 -5.68 -0.34 22.91
C PHE A 71 -6.54 0.88 22.60
N PRO A 72 -7.88 0.79 22.73
CA PRO A 72 -8.73 1.96 22.56
C PRO A 72 -8.56 2.94 23.72
N ALA A 73 -8.94 4.21 23.50
CA ALA A 73 -9.08 5.13 24.61
C ALA A 73 -10.19 4.62 25.53
N GLU A 74 -10.04 4.79 26.85
CA GLU A 74 -11.02 4.29 27.83
C GLU A 74 -12.44 4.80 27.55
N ARG A 75 -12.56 6.04 27.06
CA ARG A 75 -13.82 6.69 26.66
C ARG A 75 -14.53 6.01 25.49
N HIS A 76 -13.84 5.18 24.70
CA HIS A 76 -14.37 4.51 23.50
C HIS A 76 -14.60 3.00 23.68
N LYS A 77 -14.29 2.44 24.86
CA LYS A 77 -14.28 0.99 25.09
C LYS A 77 -15.60 0.27 24.79
N ASP A 78 -16.73 0.98 24.88
CA ASP A 78 -18.07 0.42 24.70
C ASP A 78 -18.67 0.73 23.31
N MET A 79 -17.96 1.48 22.46
CA MET A 79 -18.42 1.81 21.11
C MET A 79 -18.41 0.58 20.18
N PHE A 80 -19.19 0.64 19.10
CA PHE A 80 -19.18 -0.36 18.01
C PHE A 80 -19.45 -1.80 18.46
N ALA A 81 -20.20 -2.01 19.56
CA ALA A 81 -20.37 -3.32 20.20
C ALA A 81 -20.86 -4.43 19.23
N ASP A 82 -21.73 -4.07 18.29
CA ASP A 82 -22.37 -5.01 17.36
C ASP A 82 -21.67 -5.09 16.00
N VAL A 83 -20.60 -4.32 15.79
CA VAL A 83 -19.88 -4.34 14.51
C VAL A 83 -19.09 -5.64 14.39
N VAL A 84 -19.16 -6.22 13.19
CA VAL A 84 -18.38 -7.38 12.76
C VAL A 84 -17.49 -6.97 11.60
N VAL A 85 -16.41 -7.70 11.37
CA VAL A 85 -15.58 -7.41 10.20
C VAL A 85 -16.37 -7.70 8.91
N PRO A 86 -16.29 -6.84 7.88
CA PRO A 86 -17.01 -7.04 6.63
C PRO A 86 -16.81 -8.45 6.05
N ARG A 87 -17.94 -9.16 5.87
CA ARG A 87 -17.98 -10.51 5.31
C ARG A 87 -17.95 -10.47 3.78
N THR A 88 -16.90 -9.89 3.22
CA THR A 88 -16.68 -9.89 1.77
C THR A 88 -16.55 -11.32 1.24
N PRO A 89 -16.72 -11.57 -0.08
CA PRO A 89 -16.54 -12.91 -0.66
C PRO A 89 -15.18 -13.54 -0.32
N HIS A 90 -14.15 -12.73 -0.10
CA HIS A 90 -12.81 -13.18 0.27
C HIS A 90 -12.60 -13.35 1.78
N PHE A 91 -13.57 -13.04 2.64
CA PHE A 91 -13.40 -13.12 4.10
C PHE A 91 -13.00 -14.51 4.60
N ASN A 92 -13.72 -15.58 4.24
CA ASN A 92 -13.37 -16.94 4.66
C ASN A 92 -13.90 -17.96 3.63
N PRO A 93 -13.45 -17.86 2.37
CA PRO A 93 -14.05 -18.57 1.25
C PRO A 93 -13.89 -20.08 1.41
N GLU A 94 -14.82 -20.84 0.83
CA GLU A 94 -14.81 -22.31 0.89
C GLU A 94 -13.57 -22.92 0.22
N LYS A 95 -13.13 -22.30 -0.88
CA LYS A 95 -11.84 -22.56 -1.53
C LYS A 95 -10.86 -21.42 -1.20
N PRO A 96 -9.58 -21.70 -0.93
CA PRO A 96 -8.59 -20.64 -0.71
C PRO A 96 -8.51 -19.69 -1.93
N SER A 97 -8.44 -18.39 -1.69
CA SER A 97 -8.35 -17.33 -2.72
C SER A 97 -6.99 -16.64 -2.77
N GLY A 98 -5.97 -17.18 -2.09
CA GLY A 98 -4.63 -16.61 -1.97
C GLY A 98 -3.58 -17.31 -2.83
N VAL A 99 -2.34 -16.84 -2.72
CA VAL A 99 -1.14 -17.35 -3.41
C VAL A 99 -0.06 -17.71 -2.40
N TYR A 100 0.97 -18.46 -2.83
CA TYR A 100 2.02 -18.97 -1.96
C TYR A 100 1.48 -19.62 -0.68
N TRP A 101 1.99 -19.29 0.51
CA TRP A 101 1.56 -19.89 1.78
C TRP A 101 0.10 -19.56 2.14
N VAL A 102 -0.47 -18.48 1.58
CA VAL A 102 -1.87 -18.07 1.82
C VAL A 102 -2.84 -19.08 1.22
N ARG A 103 -2.48 -19.72 0.09
CA ARG A 103 -3.34 -20.73 -0.57
C ARG A 103 -3.53 -22.00 0.27
N ASP A 104 -2.57 -22.27 1.16
CA ASP A 104 -2.55 -23.47 1.99
C ASP A 104 -3.18 -23.22 3.37
N LEU A 105 -3.67 -21.99 3.63
CA LEU A 105 -4.29 -21.66 4.90
C LEU A 105 -5.59 -22.45 5.11
N PRO A 106 -5.76 -23.09 6.29
CA PRO A 106 -7.01 -23.75 6.61
C PRO A 106 -8.14 -22.73 6.69
N ARG A 107 -9.39 -23.18 6.55
CA ARG A 107 -10.56 -22.32 6.75
C ARG A 107 -10.61 -21.82 8.20
N LEU A 108 -11.02 -20.57 8.41
CA LEU A 108 -11.23 -20.05 9.77
C LEU A 108 -12.43 -20.77 10.39
N ASN A 109 -12.29 -21.18 11.65
CA ASN A 109 -13.36 -21.77 12.45
C ASN A 109 -14.09 -20.65 13.21
N GLN A 110 -15.16 -21.01 13.93
CA GLN A 110 -15.99 -20.04 14.63
C GLN A 110 -15.20 -19.20 15.65
N THR A 111 -14.30 -19.83 16.43
CA THR A 111 -13.45 -19.12 17.41
C THR A 111 -12.56 -18.08 16.75
N HIS A 112 -11.97 -18.39 15.59
CA HIS A 112 -11.18 -17.43 14.83
C HIS A 112 -12.04 -16.27 14.31
N ILE A 113 -13.24 -16.55 13.83
CA ILE A 113 -14.16 -15.54 13.31
C ILE A 113 -14.60 -14.57 14.42
N GLU A 114 -15.01 -15.10 15.58
CA GLU A 114 -15.42 -14.30 16.74
C GLU A 114 -14.28 -13.42 17.26
N PHE A 115 -13.06 -13.96 17.28
CA PHE A 115 -11.88 -13.17 17.63
C PHE A 115 -11.64 -12.04 16.63
N ASN A 116 -11.78 -12.31 15.33
CA ASN A 116 -11.58 -11.30 14.29
C ASN A 116 -12.62 -10.19 14.37
N ASP A 117 -13.88 -10.51 14.69
CA ASP A 117 -14.90 -9.49 14.94
C ASP A 117 -14.54 -8.64 16.16
N TRP A 118 -14.10 -9.26 17.25
CA TRP A 118 -13.68 -8.53 18.44
C TRP A 118 -12.45 -7.66 18.18
N TYR A 119 -11.46 -8.18 17.45
CA TYR A 119 -10.25 -7.45 17.07
C TYR A 119 -10.60 -6.24 16.19
N TYR A 120 -11.49 -6.44 15.21
CA TYR A 120 -11.98 -5.36 14.35
C TYR A 120 -12.67 -4.25 15.16
N ARG A 121 -13.47 -4.60 16.18
CA ARG A 121 -14.03 -3.62 17.12
C ARG A 121 -12.95 -2.86 17.89
N GLN A 122 -11.89 -3.52 18.37
CA GLN A 122 -10.79 -2.81 19.04
C GLN A 122 -10.13 -1.79 18.10
N ARG A 123 -9.92 -2.15 16.83
CA ARG A 123 -9.41 -1.22 15.82
C ARG A 123 -10.32 0.00 15.65
N LEU A 124 -11.63 -0.19 15.48
CA LEU A 124 -12.58 0.91 15.33
C LEU A 124 -12.62 1.83 16.56
N ARG A 125 -12.59 1.26 17.76
CA ARG A 125 -12.57 2.02 19.02
C ARG A 125 -11.29 2.83 19.18
N SER A 126 -10.13 2.28 18.79
CA SER A 126 -8.88 3.02 18.77
C SER A 126 -8.89 4.11 17.69
N LEU A 127 -9.45 3.81 16.51
CA LEU A 127 -9.58 4.76 15.40
C LEU A 127 -10.45 5.97 15.75
N GLN A 128 -11.47 5.81 16.61
CA GLN A 128 -12.31 6.92 17.07
C GLN A 128 -11.50 8.08 17.68
N SER A 129 -10.42 7.78 18.39
CA SER A 129 -9.54 8.83 18.93
C SER A 129 -8.80 9.62 17.84
N ALA A 130 -8.48 9.00 16.71
CA ALA A 130 -7.88 9.67 15.57
C ALA A 130 -8.91 10.52 14.82
N ASP A 131 -10.17 10.07 14.74
CA ASP A 131 -11.29 10.83 14.21
C ASP A 131 -11.54 12.12 15.01
N GLU A 132 -11.62 12.01 16.35
CA GLU A 132 -11.71 13.18 17.26
C GLU A 132 -10.52 14.14 17.10
N MET A 133 -9.31 13.61 16.90
CA MET A 133 -8.13 14.44 16.67
C MET A 133 -8.22 15.22 15.34
N ILE A 134 -8.76 14.60 14.28
CA ILE A 134 -8.98 15.26 12.99
C ILE A 134 -10.04 16.34 13.13
N GLU A 135 -11.14 16.07 13.85
CA GLU A 135 -12.16 17.07 14.16
C GLU A 135 -11.55 18.27 14.88
N ALA A 136 -10.78 18.04 15.95
CA ALA A 136 -10.13 19.10 16.72
C ALA A 136 -9.12 19.89 15.87
N LEU A 137 -8.40 19.23 14.96
CA LEU A 137 -7.51 19.89 14.00
C LEU A 137 -8.28 20.85 13.09
N VAL A 138 -9.38 20.40 12.50
CA VAL A 138 -10.21 21.23 11.61
C VAL A 138 -10.77 22.42 12.37
N GLN A 139 -11.37 22.21 13.54
CA GLN A 139 -11.88 23.27 14.40
C GLN A 139 -10.79 24.29 14.77
N LYS A 140 -9.58 23.82 15.12
CA LYS A 140 -8.45 24.71 15.44
C LYS A 140 -8.06 25.61 14.28
N LEU A 141 -8.08 25.09 13.05
CA LEU A 141 -7.79 25.87 11.85
C LEU A 141 -8.90 26.88 11.54
N GLU A 142 -10.17 26.55 11.84
CA GLU A 142 -11.31 27.47 11.73
C GLU A 142 -11.26 28.61 12.75
N GLU A 143 -10.96 28.29 14.02
CA GLU A 143 -10.81 29.26 15.11
C GLU A 143 -9.76 30.33 14.78
N HIS A 144 -8.67 29.93 14.14
CA HIS A 144 -7.61 30.83 13.68
C HIS A 144 -7.88 31.46 12.30
N ALA A 145 -9.03 31.17 11.68
CA ALA A 145 -9.42 31.65 10.36
C ALA A 145 -8.40 31.36 9.24
N ILE A 146 -7.70 30.22 9.34
CA ILE A 146 -6.70 29.77 8.36
C ILE A 146 -7.11 28.49 7.62
N LEU A 147 -8.28 27.91 7.93
CA LEU A 147 -8.76 26.68 7.30
C LEU A 147 -8.75 26.83 5.77
N ASP A 148 -9.36 27.87 5.22
CA ASP A 148 -9.48 28.10 3.77
C ASP A 148 -8.15 28.21 3.03
N ASN A 149 -7.07 28.56 3.74
CA ASN A 149 -5.71 28.65 3.20
C ASN A 149 -4.83 27.43 3.54
N THR A 150 -5.42 26.37 4.11
CA THR A 150 -4.69 25.19 4.56
C THR A 150 -5.13 23.97 3.77
N TYR A 151 -4.17 23.25 3.19
CA TYR A 151 -4.38 21.91 2.66
C TYR A 151 -4.38 20.88 3.81
N ILE A 152 -5.37 20.00 3.86
CA ILE A 152 -5.37 18.82 4.73
C ILE A 152 -5.35 17.59 3.82
N VAL A 153 -4.38 16.72 4.08
CA VAL A 153 -4.22 15.43 3.38
C VAL A 153 -4.27 14.32 4.42
N PHE A 154 -5.24 13.43 4.29
CA PHE A 154 -5.40 12.25 5.12
C PHE A 154 -5.11 11.00 4.30
N THR A 155 -4.25 10.14 4.82
CA THR A 155 -3.89 8.85 4.23
C THR A 155 -3.39 7.92 5.32
N THR A 156 -3.26 6.63 5.04
CA THR A 156 -2.53 5.67 5.91
C THR A 156 -1.21 5.25 5.27
N ASP A 157 -0.33 4.61 6.03
CA ASP A 157 0.90 3.98 5.54
C ASP A 157 0.60 2.71 4.74
N ASN A 158 -0.34 1.90 5.25
CA ASN A 158 -0.84 0.68 4.63
C ASN A 158 -2.29 0.43 5.05
N GLY A 159 -2.89 -0.60 4.47
CA GLY A 159 -4.16 -1.18 4.87
C GLY A 159 -3.99 -2.24 5.96
N PHE A 160 -5.03 -3.03 6.22
CA PHE A 160 -4.99 -4.08 7.23
C PHE A 160 -6.13 -5.10 7.03
N HIS A 161 -5.78 -6.35 6.73
CA HIS A 161 -6.76 -7.44 6.67
C HIS A 161 -7.12 -7.95 8.07
N VAL A 162 -8.37 -8.39 8.21
CA VAL A 162 -8.88 -9.09 9.40
C VAL A 162 -9.78 -10.22 8.92
N GLY A 163 -9.23 -11.41 8.73
CA GLY A 163 -9.97 -12.58 8.25
C GLY A 163 -9.82 -12.84 6.76
N GLN A 164 -9.78 -11.79 5.91
CA GLN A 164 -9.75 -11.92 4.45
C GLN A 164 -8.64 -12.84 3.96
N HIS A 165 -8.93 -13.61 2.91
CA HIS A 165 -8.10 -14.70 2.39
C HIS A 165 -7.78 -15.79 3.44
N ARG A 166 -8.62 -15.92 4.48
CA ARG A 166 -8.39 -16.77 5.67
C ARG A 166 -7.20 -16.28 6.53
N LEU A 167 -6.71 -15.08 6.31
CA LEU A 167 -5.64 -14.49 7.11
C LEU A 167 -6.17 -14.05 8.46
N GLN A 168 -5.32 -14.11 9.47
CA GLN A 168 -5.59 -13.43 10.75
C GLN A 168 -5.16 -11.97 10.66
N PRO A 169 -5.60 -11.07 11.57
CA PRO A 169 -5.15 -9.68 11.63
C PRO A 169 -3.69 -9.45 11.21
N GLY A 170 -3.45 -8.57 10.24
CA GLY A 170 -2.11 -8.27 9.75
C GLY A 170 -2.09 -7.38 8.49
N LYS A 171 -0.88 -7.18 7.94
CA LYS A 171 -0.61 -6.27 6.81
C LYS A 171 0.60 -6.64 5.97
N TYR A 172 0.85 -7.94 5.81
CA TYR A 172 2.08 -8.48 5.21
C TYR A 172 1.87 -9.01 3.80
N CYS A 173 0.69 -8.86 3.22
CA CYS A 173 0.33 -9.38 1.91
C CYS A 173 0.02 -8.24 0.94
N PRO A 174 0.17 -8.43 -0.37
CA PRO A 174 -0.16 -7.40 -1.36
C PRO A 174 -1.65 -7.42 -1.76
N PHE A 175 -2.54 -7.82 -0.86
CA PHE A 175 -3.97 -7.88 -1.14
C PHE A 175 -4.62 -6.51 -0.97
N GLU A 176 -5.79 -6.32 -1.58
CA GLU A 176 -6.54 -5.05 -1.56
C GLU A 176 -6.68 -4.50 -0.14
N GLU A 177 -6.97 -5.36 0.83
CA GLU A 177 -7.12 -4.97 2.24
C GLU A 177 -5.86 -4.35 2.85
N ASP A 178 -4.67 -4.71 2.35
CA ASP A 178 -3.37 -4.28 2.85
C ASP A 178 -2.77 -3.10 2.08
N VAL A 179 -3.17 -2.90 0.81
CA VAL A 179 -2.50 -1.94 -0.09
C VAL A 179 -3.43 -0.84 -0.60
N HIS A 180 -4.74 -1.06 -0.62
CA HIS A 180 -5.71 -0.08 -1.07
C HIS A 180 -6.18 0.75 0.12
N ILE A 181 -5.59 1.92 0.25
CA ILE A 181 -5.73 2.81 1.41
C ILE A 181 -6.60 4.03 1.10
N PRO A 182 -7.21 4.67 2.11
CA PRO A 182 -7.88 5.94 1.91
C PRO A 182 -6.87 7.05 1.56
N LEU A 183 -7.25 7.93 0.64
CA LEU A 183 -6.58 9.21 0.40
C LEU A 183 -7.64 10.29 0.25
N LEU A 184 -7.69 11.23 1.20
CA LEU A 184 -8.57 12.39 1.18
C LEU A 184 -7.73 13.66 1.16
N ILE A 185 -8.07 14.59 0.27
CA ILE A 185 -7.37 15.86 0.13
C ILE A 185 -8.42 16.97 0.12
N ARG A 186 -8.26 17.98 0.99
CA ARG A 186 -8.99 19.25 0.94
C ARG A 186 -8.04 20.43 0.96
N GLY A 187 -8.46 21.57 0.45
CA GLY A 187 -7.71 22.81 0.53
C GLY A 187 -8.00 23.76 -0.63
N PRO A 188 -7.25 24.87 -0.72
CA PRO A 188 -7.41 25.85 -1.80
C PRO A 188 -7.39 25.20 -3.20
N GLY A 189 -8.43 25.45 -4.00
CA GLY A 189 -8.50 24.97 -5.39
C GLY A 189 -8.65 23.45 -5.57
N VAL A 190 -8.76 22.67 -4.49
CA VAL A 190 -9.12 21.25 -4.57
C VAL A 190 -10.60 21.12 -4.88
N ALA A 191 -10.97 20.22 -5.78
CA ALA A 191 -12.36 20.03 -6.18
C ALA A 191 -13.19 19.47 -5.01
N GLU A 192 -14.30 20.14 -4.70
CA GLU A 192 -15.19 19.77 -3.61
C GLU A 192 -16.09 18.59 -3.99
N ASN A 193 -16.27 17.64 -3.07
CA ASN A 193 -17.16 16.48 -3.23
C ASN A 193 -16.90 15.65 -4.51
N GLU A 194 -15.67 15.71 -5.04
CA GLU A 194 -15.27 14.92 -6.21
C GLU A 194 -14.58 13.63 -5.78
N ARG A 195 -14.95 12.53 -6.43
CA ARG A 195 -14.25 11.24 -6.32
C ARG A 195 -13.39 11.05 -7.56
N ALA A 196 -12.07 11.09 -7.38
CA ALA A 196 -11.12 10.82 -8.46
C ALA A 196 -10.95 9.30 -8.67
N GLU A 197 -11.44 8.77 -9.78
CA GLU A 197 -11.20 7.39 -10.21
C GLU A 197 -9.94 7.29 -11.06
N ILE A 198 -8.80 7.63 -10.47
CA ILE A 198 -7.47 7.59 -11.08
C ILE A 198 -6.52 6.77 -10.21
N VAL A 199 -5.47 6.22 -10.82
CA VAL A 199 -4.44 5.48 -10.08
C VAL A 199 -3.54 6.46 -9.34
N THR A 200 -3.30 6.23 -8.06
CA THR A 200 -2.35 7.01 -7.25
C THR A 200 -1.53 6.09 -6.37
N THR A 201 -0.33 6.50 -6.01
CA THR A 201 0.52 5.78 -5.05
C THR A 201 1.14 6.75 -4.03
N HIS A 202 1.71 6.25 -2.93
CA HIS A 202 2.40 7.11 -1.96
C HIS A 202 3.54 7.92 -2.55
N THR A 203 4.19 7.45 -3.62
CA THR A 203 5.30 8.18 -4.25
C THR A 203 4.83 9.48 -4.91
N ASP A 204 3.54 9.58 -5.26
CA ASP A 204 2.93 10.80 -5.80
C ASP A 204 2.79 11.93 -4.76
N LEU A 205 2.76 11.60 -3.46
CA LEU A 205 2.51 12.58 -2.39
C LEU A 205 3.61 13.64 -2.34
N ALA A 206 4.88 13.27 -2.53
CA ALA A 206 5.99 14.22 -2.51
C ALA A 206 5.86 15.27 -3.64
N ALA A 207 5.57 14.82 -4.86
CA ALA A 207 5.32 15.71 -6.00
C ALA A 207 4.08 16.60 -5.78
N THR A 208 3.04 16.03 -5.17
CA THR A 208 1.79 16.74 -4.87
C THR A 208 2.00 17.83 -3.83
N PHE A 209 2.66 17.53 -2.71
CA PHE A 209 2.97 18.51 -1.65
C PHE A 209 3.86 19.64 -2.17
N LEU A 210 4.87 19.30 -2.98
CA LEU A 210 5.75 20.31 -3.56
C LEU A 210 4.98 21.22 -4.53
N SER A 211 4.05 20.68 -5.31
CA SER A 211 3.16 21.46 -6.16
C SER A 211 2.23 22.38 -5.36
N MET A 212 1.65 21.91 -4.25
CA MET A 212 0.82 22.74 -3.35
C MET A 212 1.62 23.90 -2.76
N ALA A 213 2.89 23.66 -2.43
CA ALA A 213 3.81 24.67 -1.93
C ALA A 213 4.40 25.58 -3.04
N GLN A 214 3.93 25.45 -4.30
CA GLN A 214 4.44 26.17 -5.47
C GLN A 214 5.95 25.97 -5.70
N GLY A 215 6.48 24.83 -5.25
CA GLY A 215 7.86 24.43 -5.46
C GLY A 215 8.09 23.84 -6.85
N LYS A 216 9.35 23.82 -7.28
CA LYS A 216 9.76 23.22 -8.55
C LYS A 216 9.78 21.69 -8.42
N LEU A 217 8.98 21.00 -9.23
CA LEU A 217 9.05 19.54 -9.36
C LEU A 217 10.45 19.10 -9.79
N ARG A 218 10.91 18.00 -9.19
CA ARG A 218 12.20 17.42 -9.52
C ARG A 218 12.01 16.31 -10.56
N GLU A 219 12.95 16.22 -11.49
CA GLU A 219 12.95 15.18 -12.53
C GLU A 219 13.24 13.79 -11.97
N ASP A 220 13.80 13.70 -10.76
CA ASP A 220 14.15 12.45 -10.07
C ASP A 220 13.06 11.93 -9.12
N PHE A 221 11.83 12.44 -9.22
CA PHE A 221 10.70 11.89 -8.49
C PHE A 221 10.16 10.62 -9.15
N ASP A 222 9.95 9.59 -8.32
CA ASP A 222 9.38 8.30 -8.74
C ASP A 222 7.85 8.31 -8.85
N GLY A 223 7.20 9.39 -8.38
CA GLY A 223 5.76 9.63 -8.54
C GLY A 223 5.50 10.96 -9.22
N GLU A 224 4.25 11.18 -9.64
CA GLU A 224 3.83 12.41 -10.29
C GLU A 224 2.71 13.11 -9.52
N ARG A 225 2.61 14.43 -9.67
CA ARG A 225 1.60 15.23 -8.96
C ARG A 225 0.20 14.64 -9.17
N ILE A 226 -0.58 14.54 -8.10
CA ILE A 226 -2.00 14.17 -8.17
C ILE A 226 -2.77 15.41 -8.67
N PRO A 227 -3.62 15.27 -9.70
CA PRO A 227 -4.51 16.36 -10.12
C PRO A 227 -5.61 16.58 -9.07
N LEU A 228 -5.75 17.81 -8.59
CA LEU A 228 -6.68 18.14 -7.50
C LEU A 228 -7.90 18.94 -7.98
N THR A 229 -7.83 19.54 -9.17
CA THR A 229 -8.93 20.33 -9.76
C THR A 229 -9.85 19.44 -10.60
N LYS A 230 -11.12 19.82 -10.73
CA LYS A 230 -12.09 19.09 -11.55
C LYS A 230 -11.62 18.94 -13.01
N ASP A 231 -11.11 20.03 -13.58
CA ASP A 231 -10.57 20.05 -14.95
C ASP A 231 -9.25 19.28 -15.10
N GLY A 232 -8.55 19.01 -14.00
CA GLY A 232 -7.33 18.19 -13.98
C GLY A 232 -7.62 16.69 -13.79
N ILE A 233 -8.65 16.33 -13.04
CA ILE A 233 -8.99 14.93 -12.73
C ILE A 233 -9.52 14.22 -13.99
N VAL A 234 -10.39 14.88 -14.77
CA VAL A 234 -11.02 14.26 -15.94
C VAL A 234 -10.00 13.81 -17.00
N PRO A 235 -9.04 14.64 -17.45
CA PRO A 235 -8.01 14.21 -18.40
C PRO A 235 -7.09 13.11 -17.83
N ALA A 236 -6.83 13.13 -16.53
CA ALA A 236 -5.92 12.18 -15.89
C ALA A 236 -6.40 10.73 -15.94
N LYS A 237 -7.70 10.48 -16.13
CA LYS A 237 -8.23 9.10 -16.28
C LYS A 237 -7.65 8.36 -17.50
N GLY A 238 -7.17 9.09 -18.53
CA GLY A 238 -6.53 8.52 -19.72
C GLY A 238 -5.02 8.78 -19.83
N ASP A 239 -4.51 9.84 -19.21
CA ASP A 239 -3.11 10.26 -19.35
C ASP A 239 -2.19 9.77 -18.20
N ARG A 240 -2.78 9.40 -17.05
CA ARG A 240 -2.04 8.90 -15.90
C ARG A 240 -1.61 7.45 -16.12
N TYR A 241 -0.60 7.03 -15.39
CA TYR A 241 -0.16 5.65 -15.41
C TYR A 241 -1.21 4.69 -14.82
N GLU A 242 -1.20 3.45 -15.29
CA GLU A 242 -2.20 2.43 -14.94
C GLU A 242 -1.73 1.46 -13.85
N HIS A 243 -0.48 1.55 -13.41
CA HIS A 243 0.14 0.55 -12.54
C HIS A 243 0.32 1.02 -11.09
N VAL A 244 0.21 0.09 -10.15
CA VAL A 244 0.66 0.24 -8.77
C VAL A 244 1.61 -0.90 -8.47
N GLN A 245 2.82 -0.59 -8.05
CA GLN A 245 3.79 -1.59 -7.61
C GLN A 245 3.81 -1.65 -6.08
N VAL A 246 3.78 -2.87 -5.55
CA VAL A 246 3.94 -3.14 -4.12
C VAL A 246 5.09 -4.12 -3.95
N GLU A 247 6.02 -3.80 -3.05
CA GLU A 247 7.20 -4.62 -2.79
C GLU A 247 7.30 -4.91 -1.30
N TYR A 248 7.75 -6.13 -0.98
CA TYR A 248 7.92 -6.57 0.40
C TYR A 248 9.07 -7.57 0.49
N TRP A 249 9.85 -7.52 1.57
CA TRP A 249 10.97 -8.42 1.83
C TRP A 249 10.90 -9.03 3.22
N GLY A 250 11.35 -10.28 3.35
CA GLY A 250 11.56 -10.95 4.62
C GLY A 250 10.44 -11.87 5.03
N PHE A 251 9.71 -11.54 6.09
CA PHE A 251 8.74 -12.44 6.74
C PHE A 251 7.34 -11.82 6.81
N ALA A 252 6.33 -12.67 6.96
CA ALA A 252 4.99 -12.24 7.40
C ALA A 252 4.78 -12.55 8.87
N LEU A 253 3.98 -11.73 9.55
CA LEU A 253 3.57 -11.94 10.94
C LEU A 253 2.03 -11.96 11.02
N SER A 254 1.50 -12.85 11.86
CA SER A 254 0.09 -12.78 12.27
C SER A 254 0.03 -11.89 13.52
N GLU A 255 -0.66 -10.75 13.45
CA GLU A 255 -0.86 -9.84 14.59
C GLU A 255 -2.00 -10.32 15.52
N SER A 256 -2.22 -11.62 15.52
CA SER A 256 -3.25 -12.33 16.25
C SER A 256 -2.62 -13.37 17.17
N LYS A 257 -3.27 -13.61 18.31
CA LYS A 257 -2.93 -14.74 19.18
C LYS A 257 -3.23 -16.11 18.55
N TYR A 258 -3.98 -16.14 17.44
CA TYR A 258 -4.35 -17.34 16.72
C TYR A 258 -3.57 -17.46 15.41
N ARG A 259 -3.32 -18.72 14.99
CA ARG A 259 -2.47 -19.13 13.84
C ARG A 259 -1.01 -18.67 13.97
N TYR A 260 -0.10 -19.60 13.70
CA TYR A 260 1.35 -19.41 13.85
C TYR A 260 1.82 -19.00 15.25
N GLU A 261 0.96 -18.83 16.26
CA GLU A 261 1.35 -18.49 17.65
C GLU A 261 2.21 -17.22 17.75
N GLY A 262 1.96 -16.22 16.89
CA GLY A 262 2.81 -15.03 16.79
C GLY A 262 4.17 -15.28 16.13
N ARG A 263 4.43 -16.51 15.64
CA ARG A 263 5.65 -16.85 14.90
C ARG A 263 5.59 -16.26 13.49
N ARG A 264 6.79 -15.97 13.01
CA ARG A 264 7.03 -15.44 11.66
C ARG A 264 6.85 -16.53 10.61
N ILE A 265 6.33 -16.13 9.47
CA ILE A 265 6.29 -16.91 8.24
C ILE A 265 7.47 -16.45 7.38
N PRO A 266 8.57 -17.23 7.29
CA PRO A 266 9.77 -16.81 6.60
C PRO A 266 9.59 -16.81 5.08
N ASN A 267 10.46 -16.10 4.36
CA ASN A 267 10.48 -16.02 2.90
C ASN A 267 9.19 -15.46 2.28
N ASN A 268 8.57 -14.47 2.91
CA ASN A 268 7.45 -13.70 2.38
C ASN A 268 7.91 -12.55 1.46
N THR A 269 9.04 -12.67 0.78
CA THR A 269 9.52 -11.67 -0.18
C THR A 269 8.73 -11.76 -1.48
N TYR A 270 8.16 -10.64 -1.94
CA TYR A 270 7.41 -10.56 -3.18
C TYR A 270 7.49 -9.20 -3.87
N LYS A 271 7.14 -9.21 -5.15
CA LYS A 271 6.77 -8.03 -5.93
C LYS A 271 5.39 -8.25 -6.49
N ALA A 272 4.51 -7.30 -6.26
CA ALA A 272 3.14 -7.33 -6.75
C ALA A 272 2.85 -6.07 -7.57
N LEU A 273 1.91 -6.22 -8.47
CA LEU A 273 1.54 -5.25 -9.48
C LEU A 273 0.02 -5.26 -9.60
N ARG A 274 -0.60 -4.10 -9.38
CA ARG A 274 -1.96 -3.82 -9.82
C ARG A 274 -1.87 -3.09 -11.15
N VAL A 275 -2.66 -3.49 -12.15
CA VAL A 275 -2.79 -2.78 -13.42
C VAL A 275 -4.25 -2.48 -13.68
N ILE A 276 -4.60 -1.19 -13.68
CA ILE A 276 -5.96 -0.66 -13.72
C ILE A 276 -6.12 0.16 -15.00
N GLY A 277 -6.83 -0.40 -15.97
CA GLY A 277 -7.26 0.29 -17.17
C GLY A 277 -8.78 0.44 -17.22
N GLU A 278 -9.29 1.06 -18.29
CA GLU A 278 -10.72 1.34 -18.45
C GLU A 278 -11.62 0.09 -18.37
N HIS A 279 -11.11 -1.08 -18.77
CA HIS A 279 -11.88 -2.33 -18.83
C HIS A 279 -11.18 -3.51 -18.12
N TYR A 280 -10.12 -3.26 -17.37
CA TYR A 280 -9.39 -4.32 -16.68
C TYR A 280 -8.82 -3.84 -15.36
N ASN A 281 -8.79 -4.73 -14.39
CA ASN A 281 -8.16 -4.49 -13.10
C ASN A 281 -7.42 -5.76 -12.63
N ILE A 282 -6.16 -5.87 -13.01
CA ILE A 282 -5.37 -7.08 -12.87
C ILE A 282 -4.51 -6.99 -11.61
N TYR A 283 -4.47 -8.05 -10.83
CA TYR A 283 -3.46 -8.25 -9.80
C TYR A 283 -2.50 -9.36 -10.27
N TYR A 284 -1.21 -9.04 -10.22
CA TYR A 284 -0.11 -9.88 -10.64
C TYR A 284 0.97 -9.86 -9.57
N SER A 285 1.65 -10.98 -9.35
CA SER A 285 2.58 -11.07 -8.24
C SER A 285 3.54 -12.22 -8.34
N ILE A 286 4.76 -12.00 -7.85
CA ILE A 286 5.85 -12.97 -7.90
C ILE A 286 6.42 -13.09 -6.49
N TRP A 287 6.34 -14.27 -5.91
CA TRP A 287 7.03 -14.59 -4.65
C TRP A 287 8.37 -15.24 -4.92
N CYS A 288 9.33 -14.90 -4.08
CA CYS A 288 10.70 -15.38 -4.20
C CYS A 288 10.83 -16.92 -4.18
N LYS A 289 9.95 -17.67 -3.48
CA LYS A 289 10.07 -19.13 -3.33
C LYS A 289 9.21 -20.01 -4.22
N THR A 290 8.11 -19.50 -4.78
CA THR A 290 7.02 -20.39 -5.23
C THR A 290 6.41 -20.05 -6.57
N ASP A 291 6.93 -19.04 -7.28
CA ASP A 291 6.44 -18.80 -8.62
C ASP A 291 7.52 -18.52 -9.67
N PRO A 292 8.45 -19.48 -9.90
CA PRO A 292 9.46 -19.35 -10.96
C PRO A 292 8.85 -19.26 -12.38
N TYR A 293 7.54 -19.53 -12.53
CA TYR A 293 6.81 -19.58 -13.80
C TYR A 293 5.55 -18.70 -13.86
N GLN A 294 5.25 -17.93 -12.80
CA GLN A 294 4.17 -16.94 -12.72
C GLN A 294 2.75 -17.50 -12.93
N LEU A 295 2.51 -18.73 -12.45
CA LEU A 295 1.32 -19.51 -12.79
C LEU A 295 0.11 -19.23 -11.89
N HIS A 296 0.26 -18.48 -10.80
CA HIS A 296 -0.81 -18.26 -9.84
C HIS A 296 -1.10 -16.76 -9.65
N ASN A 297 -1.88 -16.20 -10.58
CA ASN A 297 -2.41 -14.84 -10.47
C ASN A 297 -3.83 -14.84 -9.90
N ILE A 298 -4.10 -13.91 -8.99
CA ILE A 298 -5.44 -13.71 -8.43
C ILE A 298 -6.11 -12.61 -9.24
N TYR A 299 -6.91 -13.01 -10.23
CA TYR A 299 -7.91 -12.11 -10.79
C TYR A 299 -9.27 -12.40 -10.14
N PRO A 300 -9.90 -11.46 -9.44
CA PRO A 300 -11.31 -11.56 -9.14
C PRO A 300 -12.08 -11.05 -10.36
N SER A 301 -12.58 -11.95 -11.20
CA SER A 301 -13.84 -11.66 -11.90
C SER A 301 -14.95 -12.07 -10.94
N SER A 302 -16.02 -11.28 -10.87
CA SER A 302 -17.17 -11.53 -10.01
C SER A 302 -17.85 -12.89 -10.26
N ASP A 303 -17.43 -13.66 -11.28
CA ASP A 303 -18.15 -14.83 -11.79
C ASP A 303 -17.26 -16.02 -12.21
N SER A 304 -16.06 -16.22 -11.65
CA SER A 304 -15.23 -17.37 -12.08
C SER A 304 -14.66 -18.17 -10.92
N GLU A 305 -15.42 -19.19 -10.51
CA GLU A 305 -14.91 -20.39 -9.88
C GLU A 305 -13.73 -20.96 -10.68
N ASN A 306 -12.50 -20.91 -10.16
CA ASN A 306 -11.33 -21.72 -10.59
C ASN A 306 -11.27 -22.13 -12.08
N MET A 307 -11.57 -21.22 -13.01
CA MET A 307 -11.26 -21.44 -14.40
C MET A 307 -9.83 -20.98 -14.56
N GLU A 308 -8.92 -21.89 -14.90
CA GLU A 308 -7.64 -21.50 -15.49
C GLU A 308 -7.99 -20.52 -16.60
N LEU A 309 -7.72 -19.24 -16.35
CA LEU A 309 -8.07 -18.17 -17.27
C LEU A 309 -7.21 -18.42 -18.51
N SER A 310 -7.78 -19.06 -19.54
CA SER A 310 -7.02 -19.46 -20.72
C SER A 310 -6.68 -18.25 -21.60
N SER A 311 -7.47 -17.19 -21.48
CA SER A 311 -7.27 -15.94 -22.19
C SER A 311 -7.78 -14.72 -21.42
N PHE A 312 -7.18 -13.57 -21.68
CA PHE A 312 -7.55 -12.26 -21.15
C PHE A 312 -7.20 -11.17 -22.16
N LEU A 313 -8.03 -10.12 -22.30
CA LEU A 313 -7.88 -9.07 -23.33
C LEU A 313 -7.70 -9.65 -24.74
N ASP A 314 -8.49 -10.68 -25.08
CA ASP A 314 -8.44 -11.39 -26.37
C ASP A 314 -7.08 -12.06 -26.67
N ARG A 315 -6.26 -12.29 -25.65
CA ARG A 315 -4.93 -12.92 -25.76
C ARG A 315 -4.83 -14.16 -24.88
N PRO A 316 -4.03 -15.17 -25.27
CA PRO A 316 -3.68 -16.27 -24.36
C PRO A 316 -3.03 -15.74 -23.09
N ILE A 317 -3.31 -16.37 -21.94
CA ILE A 317 -2.78 -15.92 -20.65
C ILE A 317 -1.26 -15.81 -20.62
N SER A 318 -0.55 -16.70 -21.32
CA SER A 318 0.91 -16.64 -21.46
C SER A 318 1.38 -15.33 -22.08
N ALA A 319 0.67 -14.82 -23.10
CA ALA A 319 1.03 -13.55 -23.70
C ALA A 319 0.83 -12.39 -22.72
N VAL A 320 -0.21 -12.44 -21.87
CA VAL A 320 -0.47 -11.43 -20.84
C VAL A 320 0.60 -11.46 -19.76
N LEU A 321 0.96 -12.66 -19.29
CA LEU A 321 2.06 -12.88 -18.35
C LEU A 321 3.34 -12.24 -18.85
N ASP A 322 3.77 -12.51 -20.10
CA ASP A 322 4.99 -11.94 -20.69
C ASP A 322 5.04 -10.40 -20.58
N ARG A 323 3.89 -9.70 -20.64
CA ARG A 323 3.84 -8.22 -20.51
C ARG A 323 3.85 -7.75 -19.07
N LEU A 324 3.09 -8.41 -18.20
CA LEU A 324 3.07 -8.09 -16.77
C LEU A 324 4.46 -8.29 -16.17
N ASP A 325 5.17 -9.30 -16.67
CA ASP A 325 6.52 -9.60 -16.27
C ASP A 325 7.53 -8.55 -16.75
N ALA A 326 7.40 -8.12 -18.00
CA ALA A 326 8.19 -7.01 -18.53
C ALA A 326 7.91 -5.69 -17.82
N LEU A 327 6.65 -5.43 -17.46
CA LEU A 327 6.28 -4.26 -16.68
C LEU A 327 6.92 -4.33 -15.29
N THR A 328 6.81 -5.47 -14.62
CA THR A 328 7.43 -5.73 -13.30
C THR A 328 8.95 -5.60 -13.37
N MET A 329 9.59 -6.06 -14.45
CA MET A 329 11.04 -5.96 -14.68
C MET A 329 11.52 -4.51 -14.77
N VAL A 330 10.73 -3.61 -15.35
CA VAL A 330 11.05 -2.16 -15.35
C VAL A 330 10.85 -1.58 -13.96
N LEU A 331 9.70 -1.88 -13.35
CA LEU A 331 9.26 -1.28 -12.09
C LEU A 331 10.13 -1.68 -10.89
N LYS A 332 10.60 -2.93 -10.83
CA LYS A 332 11.43 -3.45 -9.72
C LYS A 332 12.74 -2.72 -9.48
N THR A 333 13.20 -1.94 -10.44
CA THR A 333 14.41 -1.11 -10.32
C THR A 333 14.22 0.27 -10.94
N CYS A 334 12.96 0.72 -11.04
CA CYS A 334 12.66 1.98 -11.69
C CYS A 334 13.24 3.16 -10.90
N ARG A 335 13.44 4.26 -11.61
CA ARG A 335 13.71 5.58 -11.04
C ARG A 335 13.05 6.63 -11.92
N ALA A 336 12.64 7.74 -11.33
CA ALA A 336 12.16 8.91 -12.04
C ALA A 336 11.02 8.57 -13.03
N GLU A 337 11.13 9.07 -14.27
CA GLU A 337 10.17 8.79 -15.35
C GLU A 337 10.00 7.27 -15.61
N GLY A 338 10.95 6.41 -15.25
CA GLY A 338 10.78 4.96 -15.38
C GLY A 338 9.71 4.38 -14.45
N CYS A 339 9.51 4.98 -13.28
CA CYS A 339 8.47 4.56 -12.34
C CYS A 339 7.08 5.03 -12.77
N VAL A 340 7.01 6.18 -13.46
CA VAL A 340 5.75 6.79 -13.90
C VAL A 340 5.36 6.33 -15.31
N LYS A 341 6.32 6.12 -16.21
CA LYS A 341 6.10 5.78 -17.63
C LYS A 341 6.90 4.55 -18.06
N PRO A 342 6.71 3.39 -17.41
CA PRO A 342 7.46 2.18 -17.73
C PRO A 342 7.21 1.69 -19.17
N TRP A 343 6.01 1.90 -19.73
CA TRP A 343 5.70 1.54 -21.11
C TRP A 343 6.52 2.32 -22.14
N LYS A 344 6.84 3.59 -21.86
CA LYS A 344 7.73 4.42 -22.70
C LYS A 344 9.15 3.85 -22.71
N LEU A 345 9.61 3.29 -21.61
CA LEU A 345 10.92 2.62 -21.56
C LEU A 345 10.92 1.30 -22.34
N LEU A 346 9.85 0.50 -22.25
CA LEU A 346 9.70 -0.73 -23.04
C LEU A 346 9.52 -0.44 -24.54
N HIS A 347 8.85 0.67 -24.88
CA HIS A 347 8.52 1.08 -26.26
C HIS A 347 8.92 2.54 -26.51
N PRO A 348 10.23 2.84 -26.70
CA PRO A 348 10.74 4.22 -26.81
C PRO A 348 10.18 5.00 -28.01
N ASN A 349 9.61 4.31 -29.00
CA ASN A 349 8.95 4.94 -30.14
C ASN A 349 7.54 5.48 -29.82
N GLY A 350 7.08 5.38 -28.57
CA GLY A 350 5.81 5.95 -28.09
C GLY A 350 4.55 5.24 -28.60
N LYS A 351 4.69 4.03 -29.16
CA LYS A 351 3.57 3.27 -29.74
C LYS A 351 2.73 2.49 -28.71
N VAL A 352 3.16 2.46 -27.46
CA VAL A 352 2.52 1.72 -26.36
C VAL A 352 2.59 2.57 -25.11
N SER A 353 1.43 2.79 -24.50
CA SER A 353 1.24 3.59 -23.29
C SER A 353 0.54 2.84 -22.16
N ASN A 354 -0.03 1.68 -22.45
CA ASN A 354 -0.79 0.85 -21.53
C ASN A 354 -0.74 -0.64 -21.92
N LEU A 355 -1.23 -1.51 -21.04
CA LEU A 355 -1.23 -2.95 -21.21
C LEU A 355 -2.07 -3.39 -22.42
N ARG A 356 -3.21 -2.73 -22.68
CA ARG A 356 -4.07 -3.05 -23.82
C ARG A 356 -3.35 -2.85 -25.15
N GLU A 357 -2.58 -1.78 -25.30
CA GLU A 357 -1.75 -1.54 -26.48
C GLU A 357 -0.59 -2.53 -26.58
N ALA A 358 0.01 -2.90 -25.43
CA ALA A 358 1.06 -3.91 -25.35
C ALA A 358 0.56 -5.32 -25.77
N MET A 359 -0.75 -5.57 -25.74
CA MET A 359 -1.36 -6.83 -26.21
C MET A 359 -1.36 -6.99 -27.73
N HIS A 360 -0.95 -6.00 -28.52
CA HIS A 360 -0.93 -6.15 -29.98
C HIS A 360 0.07 -7.27 -30.44
N PRO A 361 -0.32 -8.23 -31.31
CA PRO A 361 0.52 -9.39 -31.70
C PRO A 361 1.90 -9.06 -32.24
N LYS A 362 2.05 -7.92 -32.93
CA LYS A 362 3.34 -7.40 -33.40
C LYS A 362 4.42 -7.30 -32.31
N PHE A 363 4.05 -7.25 -31.03
CA PHE A 363 4.97 -7.17 -29.90
C PHE A 363 5.28 -8.52 -29.24
N ASP A 364 4.65 -9.62 -29.68
CA ASP A 364 4.82 -10.94 -29.03
C ASP A 364 6.28 -11.39 -28.99
N GLU A 365 6.99 -11.26 -30.12
CA GLU A 365 8.41 -11.65 -30.21
C GLU A 365 9.31 -10.76 -29.35
N PHE A 366 8.94 -9.49 -29.14
CA PHE A 366 9.68 -8.60 -28.24
C PHE A 366 9.60 -9.11 -26.81
N TYR A 367 8.40 -9.32 -26.28
CA TYR A 367 8.22 -9.74 -24.90
C TYR A 367 8.77 -11.14 -24.64
N LYS A 368 8.56 -12.10 -25.55
CA LYS A 368 9.01 -13.49 -25.37
C LYS A 368 10.52 -13.68 -25.42
N ARG A 369 11.24 -12.91 -26.24
CA ARG A 369 12.68 -13.15 -26.48
C ARG A 369 13.58 -12.13 -25.85
N LYS A 370 13.11 -10.89 -25.67
CA LYS A 370 13.97 -9.80 -25.22
C LYS A 370 13.84 -9.49 -23.75
N ILE A 371 12.81 -9.96 -23.07
CA ILE A 371 12.65 -9.67 -21.65
C ILE A 371 12.85 -10.99 -20.88
N PRO A 372 13.85 -11.09 -19.99
CA PRO A 372 13.98 -12.23 -19.12
C PRO A 372 12.89 -12.17 -18.04
N ASN A 373 12.48 -13.34 -17.56
CA ASN A 373 11.52 -13.40 -16.47
C ASN A 373 12.09 -12.75 -15.21
N VAL A 374 11.21 -12.13 -14.41
CA VAL A 374 11.59 -11.65 -13.08
C VAL A 374 11.95 -12.85 -12.20
N LYS A 375 13.12 -12.76 -11.56
CA LYS A 375 13.65 -13.79 -10.65
C LYS A 375 14.28 -13.16 -9.42
N TYR A 376 14.43 -13.97 -8.39
CA TYR A 376 15.20 -13.67 -7.20
C TYR A 376 16.32 -14.69 -7.10
N ASP A 377 17.53 -14.25 -6.75
CA ASP A 377 18.64 -15.18 -6.55
C ASP A 377 18.48 -15.94 -5.23
N HIS A 378 18.02 -15.26 -4.18
CA HIS A 378 17.49 -15.87 -2.96
C HIS A 378 16.60 -14.89 -2.19
N CYS A 379 15.83 -15.41 -1.23
CA CYS A 379 14.92 -14.61 -0.43
C CYS A 379 15.68 -14.00 0.74
N ALA A 380 15.97 -12.71 0.64
CA ALA A 380 16.58 -11.93 1.71
C ALA A 380 15.53 -11.13 2.49
N GLU A 381 15.89 -10.76 3.72
CA GLU A 381 15.09 -9.93 4.64
C GLU A 381 15.31 -8.43 4.42
N GLY A 382 15.53 -8.04 3.16
CA GLY A 382 15.72 -6.66 2.78
C GLY A 382 15.94 -6.52 1.28
N TYR A 383 15.96 -5.28 0.83
CA TYR A 383 16.27 -4.94 -0.55
C TYR A 383 17.80 -4.90 -0.75
N PHE A 384 18.31 -5.88 -1.48
CA PHE A 384 19.72 -5.98 -1.87
C PHE A 384 19.78 -6.06 -3.40
N LEU A 385 20.39 -5.05 -4.01
CA LEU A 385 20.37 -4.88 -5.48
C LEU A 385 21.00 -6.06 -6.22
N GLU A 386 21.99 -6.71 -5.61
CA GLU A 386 22.67 -7.90 -6.09
C GLU A 386 21.79 -9.15 -6.10
N LEU A 387 20.67 -9.18 -5.36
CA LEU A 387 19.77 -10.35 -5.24
C LEU A 387 18.52 -10.24 -6.10
N GLU A 388 18.35 -9.09 -6.73
CA GLU A 388 17.20 -8.77 -7.58
C GLU A 388 17.31 -9.44 -8.97
N GLY A 389 18.36 -10.19 -9.27
CA GLY A 389 18.50 -10.90 -10.55
C GLY A 389 18.58 -9.94 -11.75
N PRO A 390 17.96 -10.28 -12.90
CA PRO A 390 17.97 -9.43 -14.08
C PRO A 390 17.38 -8.05 -13.80
N ARG A 391 17.96 -7.03 -14.44
CA ARG A 391 17.51 -5.64 -14.33
C ARG A 391 17.28 -5.06 -15.71
N PHE A 392 16.22 -4.26 -15.82
CA PHE A 392 15.96 -3.50 -17.03
C PHE A 392 17.03 -2.41 -17.20
N ASP A 393 17.69 -2.41 -18.36
CA ASP A 393 18.43 -1.25 -18.86
C ASP A 393 17.79 -0.79 -20.17
N SER A 394 17.62 0.53 -20.28
CA SER A 394 17.13 1.27 -21.45
C SER A 394 17.82 0.93 -22.78
N SER A 395 19.07 0.42 -22.74
CA SER A 395 19.76 -0.11 -23.92
C SER A 395 19.18 -1.45 -24.44
N MET A 396 18.19 -2.01 -23.73
CA MET A 396 17.68 -3.38 -23.86
C MET A 396 18.77 -4.45 -23.62
N SER A 397 19.89 -4.08 -23.01
CA SER A 397 20.83 -5.03 -22.42
C SER A 397 20.38 -5.38 -21.00
N PHE A 398 20.60 -6.60 -20.55
CA PHE A 398 20.29 -6.99 -19.17
C PHE A 398 21.61 -7.12 -18.43
N MET A 399 21.72 -6.44 -17.29
CA MET A 399 22.89 -6.55 -16.45
C MET A 399 22.77 -7.79 -15.55
N HIS A 400 23.78 -8.67 -15.60
CA HIS A 400 24.02 -9.69 -14.60
C HIS A 400 25.25 -9.29 -13.78
N PHE A 401 25.15 -9.39 -12.46
CA PHE A 401 26.30 -9.26 -11.58
C PHE A 401 26.72 -10.69 -11.22
N THR A 402 27.95 -11.06 -11.59
CA THR A 402 28.58 -12.35 -11.26
C THR A 402 29.18 -12.33 -9.88
#